data_AF-A0A832X6B0-F1
#
_entry.id   AF-A0A832X6B0-F1
#
_cell.length_a   1.000
_cell.length_b   1.000
_cell.length_c   1.000
_cell.angle_alpha   90.00
_cell.angle_beta   90.00
_cell.angle_gamma   90.00
#
_symmetry.space_group_name_H-M   'P 1'
#
loop_
_entity.id
_entity.type
_entity.pdbx_description
1 polymer ?
#
loop_
_entity_poly.entity_id
_entity_poly.type
_entity_poly.pdbx_seq_one_letter_code
_entity_poly.pdbx_strand_id
1 'polypeptide(L)' 'MERTKCEVYSRPVGYLRPVQQWNLGKKEEFAAREEFVVCPEKN' A
#
# COMPACT_ATOMS: atom_id res chain seq x y z
N MET A 1 16.90 -13.28 22.59
CA MET A 1 17.09 -12.86 21.18
C MET A 1 16.02 -11.82 20.90
N GLU A 2 16.39 -10.54 20.79
CA GLU A 2 15.45 -9.46 20.54
C GLU A 2 15.09 -9.43 19.04
N ARG A 3 13.81 -9.32 18.70
CA ARG A 3 13.36 -9.25 17.31
C ARG A 3 13.24 -7.79 16.90
N THR A 4 13.97 -7.40 15.86
CA THR A 4 13.83 -6.08 15.21
C THR A 4 12.58 -6.05 14.36
N LYS A 5 11.83 -4.93 14.41
CA LYS A 5 10.63 -4.73 13.60
C LYS A 5 11.03 -4.51 12.13
N CYS A 6 10.39 -5.23 11.21
CA CYS A 6 10.58 -5.01 9.78
C CYS A 6 9.92 -3.68 9.35
N GLU A 7 10.67 -2.87 8.60
CA GLU A 7 10.15 -1.67 7.95
C GLU A 7 9.56 -2.03 6.59
N VAL A 8 8.29 -1.65 6.38
CA VAL A 8 7.55 -1.97 5.14
C VAL A 8 7.44 -0.72 4.31
N TYR A 9 7.85 -0.80 3.04
CA TYR A 9 7.81 0.29 2.07
C TYR A 9 6.83 0.00 0.95
N SER A 10 6.22 1.06 0.42
CA SER A 10 5.28 1.02 -0.72
C SER A 10 5.68 2.06 -1.77
N ARG A 11 5.22 1.92 -3.02
CA ARG A 11 5.43 2.93 -4.08
C ARG A 11 4.10 3.51 -4.61
N PRO A 12 3.55 4.57 -3.97
CA PRO A 12 2.23 5.08 -4.36
C PRO A 12 2.22 5.95 -5.63
N VAL A 13 3.31 6.69 -5.90
CA VAL A 13 3.45 7.67 -7.00
C VAL A 13 4.87 7.64 -7.61
N GLY A 14 5.47 6.45 -7.70
CA GLY A 14 6.78 6.26 -8.35
C GLY A 14 8.01 6.27 -7.44
N TYR A 15 7.89 6.64 -6.15
CA TYR A 15 8.98 6.56 -5.16
C TYR A 15 8.61 5.71 -3.94
N LEU A 16 9.62 5.21 -3.23
CA LEU A 16 9.44 4.40 -2.02
C LEU A 16 9.12 5.28 -0.80
N ARG A 17 8.01 4.96 -0.11
CA ARG A 17 7.62 5.59 1.16
C ARG A 17 7.30 4.52 2.20
N PRO A 18 7.74 4.67 3.46
CA PRO A 18 7.39 3.75 4.53
C PRO A 18 5.88 3.79 4.80
N VAL A 19 5.27 2.61 4.89
CA VAL A 19 3.81 2.44 5.11
C VAL A 19 3.38 3.01 6.45
N GLN A 20 4.28 3.00 7.44
CA GLN A 20 4.06 3.55 8.77
C GLN A 20 3.77 5.07 8.76
N GLN A 21 4.16 5.79 7.69
CA GLN A 21 3.96 7.24 7.54
C GLN A 21 2.73 7.60 6.68
N TRP A 22 1.76 6.70 6.52
CA TRP A 22 0.52 7.01 5.82
C TRP A 22 -0.40 7.88 6.68
N ASN A 23 -0.53 9.15 6.31
CA ASN A 23 -1.49 10.08 6.92
C ASN A 23 -2.92 9.79 6.44
N LEU A 24 -3.91 10.47 7.05
CA LEU A 24 -5.33 10.27 6.76
C LEU A 24 -5.65 10.47 5.26
N GLY A 25 -5.19 11.57 4.66
CA GLY A 25 -5.42 11.84 3.24
C GLY A 25 -4.83 10.77 2.31
N LYS A 26 -3.67 10.18 2.64
CA LYS A 26 -3.11 9.10 1.82
C LYS A 26 -3.91 7.81 1.88
N LYS A 27 -4.53 7.54 3.02
CA LYS A 27 -5.44 6.39 3.18
C LYS A 27 -6.72 6.62 2.38
N GLU A 28 -7.28 7.83 2.39
CA GLU A 28 -8.42 8.21 1.58
C GLU A 28 -8.10 8.15 0.08
N GLU A 29 -6.97 8.71 -0.35
CA GLU A 29 -6.47 8.60 -1.74
C GLU A 29 -6.33 7.14 -2.17
N PHE A 30 -5.83 6.26 -1.31
CA PHE A 30 -5.67 4.84 -1.61
C PHE A 30 -7.03 4.12 -1.70
N ALA A 31 -7.96 4.43 -0.80
CA ALA A 31 -9.31 3.86 -0.82
C ALA A 31 -10.12 4.24 -2.07
N ALA A 32 -9.80 5.38 -2.69
CA ALA A 32 -10.40 5.82 -3.94
C ALA A 32 -9.77 5.17 -5.20
N ARG A 33 -8.70 4.37 -5.07
CA ARG A 33 -8.08 3.68 -6.22
C ARG A 33 -8.87 2.43 -6.57
N GLU A 34 -9.02 2.19 -7.87
CA GLU A 34 -9.57 0.94 -8.39
C GLU A 34 -8.45 0.03 -8.87
N GLU A 35 -8.50 -1.23 -8.45
CA GLU A 35 -7.55 -2.25 -8.89
C GLU A 35 -7.97 -2.78 -10.27
N PHE A 36 -7.00 -2.87 -11.17
CA PHE A 36 -7.23 -3.52 -12.46
C PHE A 36 -7.10 -5.02 -12.30
N VAL A 37 -8.22 -5.74 -12.37
CA VAL A 37 -8.23 -7.21 -12.31
C VAL A 37 -7.96 -7.77 -13.69
N VAL A 38 -6.81 -8.44 -13.86
CA VAL A 38 -6.47 -9.15 -15.09
C VAL A 38 -7.10 -10.54 -15.03
N CYS A 39 -8.10 -10.77 -15.87
CA CYS A 39 -8.97 -11.95 -15.94
C CYS A 39 -10.06 -11.96 -14.83
N PRO A 40 -11.35 -11.76 -15.17
CA PRO A 40 -12.42 -11.93 -14.21
C PRO A 40 -12.49 -13.40 -13.80
N GLU A 41 -12.45 -13.67 -12.50
CA GLU A 41 -12.73 -14.99 -11.96
C GLU A 41 -14.15 -15.37 -12.36
N LYS A 42 -14.29 -16.37 -13.24
CA LYS A 42 -15.57 -17.04 -13.47
C LYS A 42 -15.85 -17.89 -12.24
N ASN A 43 -16.82 -17.47 -11.42
CA ASN A 43 -17.49 -18.37 -10.48
C ASN A 43 -18.66 -19.06 -11.19
#